data_AF-A0A9D2CKG0-F1
#
_entry.id   AF-A0A9D2CKG0-F1
#
_cell.length_a   1.000
_cell.length_b   1.000
_cell.length_c   1.000
_cell.angle_alpha   90.00
_cell.angle_beta   90.00
_cell.angle_gamma   90.00
#
_symmetry.space_group_name_H-M   'P 1'
#
loop_
_entity.id
_entity.type
_entity.pdbx_description
1 polymer ?
#
loop_
_entity_poly.entity_id
_entity_poly.type
_entity_poly.pdbx_seq_one_letter_code
_entity_poly.pdbx_strand_id
1 'polypeptide(L)'
;MKRWILLLCCILLAFSVTGCTGENSSSGSSSEPSSSQIQLQEDPEDPETAAALELVAEADCEVPDFLTEEQQTLYRKAYTAYKQFALYTDGFGSTEWSPVTVEEYDNSFCVGNGSITTWKDYETAMLGLFTPDYLEELNLTVTELEDGTTLRYACFADYQGQLAFSDGARGSNITYLGPDTFELISQTEDEIRFYVIGTYQDYVENEAGELVQEGEITQRKYEIVLTHTENGWRFSQFALTI
;
A
#
# COMPACT_ATOMS: atom_id res chain seq x y z
N MET A 1 18.10 -19.65 -24.76
CA MET A 1 18.72 -20.99 -24.82
C MET A 1 19.05 -21.42 -23.39
N LYS A 2 18.32 -22.40 -22.85
CA LYS A 2 18.45 -22.91 -21.47
C LYS A 2 19.71 -23.76 -21.32
N ARG A 3 20.47 -23.58 -20.22
CA ARG A 3 21.39 -24.60 -19.70
C ARG A 3 21.22 -24.72 -18.18
N TRP A 4 20.57 -25.81 -17.79
CA TRP A 4 20.54 -26.36 -16.44
C TRP A 4 21.76 -27.27 -16.25
N ILE A 5 22.44 -27.19 -15.10
CA ILE A 5 23.29 -28.27 -14.59
C ILE A 5 23.03 -28.40 -13.10
N LEU A 6 22.26 -29.44 -12.75
CA LEU A 6 22.19 -30.04 -11.41
C LEU A 6 23.37 -31.00 -11.25
N LEU A 7 24.05 -30.96 -10.11
CA LEU A 7 24.97 -32.02 -9.69
C LEU A 7 24.63 -32.44 -8.26
N LEU A 8 24.11 -33.66 -8.20
CA LEU A 8 23.79 -34.46 -7.04
C LEU A 8 25.02 -35.33 -6.73
N CYS A 9 25.46 -35.42 -5.48
CA CYS A 9 26.23 -36.57 -5.01
C CYS A 9 26.07 -36.76 -3.50
N CYS A 10 25.82 -38.01 -3.15
CA CYS A 10 25.27 -38.50 -1.89
C CYS A 10 26.35 -39.00 -0.91
N ILE A 11 25.85 -39.51 0.23
CA ILE A 11 26.39 -40.55 1.14
C ILE A 11 27.48 -40.04 2.13
N LEU A 12 27.46 -40.27 3.46
CA LEU A 12 27.07 -41.44 4.29
C LEU A 12 26.68 -41.09 5.74
N LEU A 13 25.76 -41.92 6.26
CA LEU A 13 25.37 -42.17 7.65
C LEU A 13 26.49 -42.74 8.53
N ALA A 14 26.45 -42.45 9.84
CA ALA A 14 26.75 -43.42 10.89
C ALA A 14 26.07 -43.08 12.24
N PHE A 15 25.62 -44.15 12.90
CA PHE A 15 24.72 -44.33 14.04
C PHE A 15 25.19 -43.86 15.44
N SER A 16 24.22 -43.58 16.33
CA SER A 16 23.99 -44.32 17.61
C SER A 16 22.75 -43.73 18.32
N VAL A 17 21.58 -44.39 18.33
CA VAL A 17 21.06 -45.38 19.31
C VAL A 17 21.28 -45.01 20.78
N THR A 18 20.20 -44.59 21.45
CA THR A 18 19.78 -45.15 22.75
C THR A 18 18.30 -44.85 22.94
N GLY A 19 17.51 -45.91 23.13
CA GLY A 19 16.08 -45.83 23.36
C GLY A 19 15.74 -45.81 24.85
N CYS A 20 14.52 -45.36 25.14
CA CYS A 20 13.73 -45.85 26.27
C CYS A 20 12.28 -46.00 25.80
N THR A 21 11.80 -47.23 25.85
CA THR A 21 10.40 -47.62 25.66
C THR A 21 9.62 -47.28 26.93
N GLY A 22 8.47 -46.62 26.77
CA GLY A 22 7.46 -46.45 27.80
C GLY A 22 6.09 -46.40 27.13
N GLU A 23 5.23 -47.37 27.45
CA GLU A 23 3.99 -47.70 26.76
C GLU A 23 2.85 -46.68 26.93
N ASN A 24 1.97 -46.71 25.93
CA ASN A 24 0.69 -46.04 25.71
C ASN A 24 -0.17 -45.65 26.92
N SER A 25 -0.81 -44.49 26.80
CA SER A 25 -2.23 -44.31 27.13
C SER A 25 -2.81 -43.19 26.25
N SER A 26 -3.84 -43.50 25.45
CA SER A 26 -4.57 -42.52 24.66
C SER A 26 -5.56 -41.74 25.53
N SER A 27 -5.58 -40.42 25.38
CA SER A 27 -6.78 -39.63 25.62
C SER A 27 -6.61 -38.31 24.86
N GLY A 28 -7.50 -38.08 23.90
CA GLY A 28 -7.51 -36.85 23.11
C GLY A 28 -7.73 -35.63 23.98
N SER A 29 -7.05 -34.56 23.61
CA SER A 29 -7.49 -33.20 23.86
C SER A 29 -6.99 -32.37 22.70
N SER A 30 -7.95 -31.75 22.02
CA SER A 30 -7.80 -30.71 21.01
C SER A 30 -6.72 -29.71 21.41
N SER A 31 -5.62 -29.70 20.66
CA SER A 31 -4.66 -28.60 20.64
C SER A 31 -5.15 -27.59 19.60
N GLU A 32 -5.77 -26.52 20.08
CA GLU A 32 -5.95 -25.29 19.30
C GLU A 32 -4.57 -24.82 18.78
N PRO A 33 -4.49 -24.24 17.57
CA PRO A 33 -3.25 -23.61 17.14
C PRO A 33 -3.04 -22.35 17.96
N SER A 34 -1.98 -22.36 18.78
CA SER A 34 -1.45 -21.19 19.46
C SER A 34 -1.04 -20.16 18.40
N SER A 35 -1.86 -19.11 18.23
CA SER A 35 -1.52 -17.92 17.46
C SER A 35 -0.27 -17.31 18.07
N SER A 36 0.87 -17.58 17.44
CA SER A 36 2.16 -17.04 17.82
C SER A 36 2.33 -15.76 16.99
N GLN A 37 1.78 -14.65 17.47
CA GLN A 37 2.13 -13.34 16.93
C GLN A 37 3.62 -13.12 17.20
N ILE A 38 4.43 -13.18 16.14
CA ILE A 38 5.83 -12.80 16.19
C ILE A 38 5.85 -11.29 16.49
N GLN A 39 6.30 -10.90 17.68
CA GLN A 39 6.63 -9.51 17.96
C GLN A 39 7.90 -9.17 17.19
N LEU A 40 7.71 -8.59 15.99
CA LEU A 40 8.79 -8.04 15.19
C LEU A 40 9.32 -6.80 15.91
N GLN A 41 10.63 -6.79 16.16
CA GLN A 41 11.30 -5.66 16.79
C GLN A 41 11.48 -4.56 15.74
N GLU A 42 10.84 -3.42 15.93
CA GLU A 42 10.91 -2.28 15.00
C GLU A 42 12.24 -1.52 15.16
N ASP A 43 12.88 -1.22 14.03
CA ASP A 43 14.05 -0.34 13.99
C ASP A 43 13.60 1.13 14.11
N PRO A 44 14.35 1.98 14.83
CA PRO A 44 13.97 3.37 15.02
C PRO A 44 13.94 4.11 13.68
N GLU A 45 12.79 4.69 13.35
CA GLU A 45 12.66 5.55 12.18
C GLU A 45 13.62 6.75 12.27
N ASP A 46 14.20 7.09 11.12
CA ASP A 46 15.05 8.27 11.00
C ASP A 46 14.24 9.55 11.33
N PRO A 47 14.77 10.48 12.16
CA PRO A 47 14.04 11.67 12.60
C PRO A 47 13.56 12.59 11.48
N GLU A 48 14.25 12.62 10.34
CA GLU A 48 13.84 13.41 9.18
C GLU A 48 12.61 12.77 8.51
N THR A 49 12.61 11.45 8.40
CA THR A 49 11.45 10.67 7.93
C THR A 49 10.24 10.87 8.84
N ALA A 50 10.41 10.75 10.15
CA ALA A 50 9.32 10.97 11.11
C ALA A 50 8.74 12.38 11.00
N ALA A 51 9.59 13.41 10.88
CA ALA A 51 9.14 14.79 10.72
C ALA A 51 8.37 15.02 9.41
N ALA A 52 8.81 14.40 8.31
CA ALA A 52 8.13 14.48 7.03
C ALA A 52 6.77 13.75 7.05
N LEU A 53 6.69 12.59 7.70
CA LEU A 53 5.45 11.83 7.86
C LEU A 53 4.38 12.60 8.66
N GLU A 54 4.77 13.48 9.56
CA GLU A 54 3.83 14.35 10.30
C GLU A 54 3.10 15.37 9.41
N LEU A 55 3.62 15.65 8.23
CA LEU A 55 2.93 16.49 7.24
C LEU A 55 1.82 15.73 6.51
N VAL A 56 1.81 14.39 6.59
CA VAL A 56 0.75 13.54 6.03
C VAL A 56 -0.30 13.28 7.12
N ALA A 57 -1.51 13.78 6.89
CA ALA A 57 -2.63 13.52 7.80
C ALA A 57 -3.01 12.04 7.81
N GLU A 58 -3.33 11.51 8.99
CA GLU A 58 -3.93 10.19 9.11
C GLU A 58 -5.36 10.20 8.56
N ALA A 59 -5.67 9.22 7.71
CA ALA A 59 -7.04 8.98 7.29
C ALA A 59 -7.88 8.44 8.46
N ASP A 60 -9.12 8.90 8.57
CA ASP A 60 -10.14 8.28 9.41
C ASP A 60 -10.70 7.05 8.69
N CYS A 61 -10.01 5.92 8.82
CA CYS A 61 -10.39 4.64 8.20
C CYS A 61 -10.11 3.46 9.13
N GLU A 62 -10.78 2.33 8.87
CA GLU A 62 -10.49 1.07 9.55
C GLU A 62 -9.07 0.59 9.24
N VAL A 63 -8.48 -0.11 10.21
CA VAL A 63 -7.12 -0.65 10.11
C VAL A 63 -7.10 -2.13 10.51
N PRO A 64 -6.18 -2.94 9.97
CA PRO A 64 -6.08 -4.34 10.36
C PRO A 64 -5.56 -4.51 11.79
N ASP A 65 -6.24 -5.33 12.59
CA ASP A 65 -5.92 -5.59 14.01
C ASP A 65 -4.65 -6.41 14.23
N PHE A 66 -4.17 -7.08 13.18
CA PHE A 66 -2.91 -7.84 13.19
C PHE A 66 -1.66 -6.95 12.96
N LEU A 67 -1.83 -5.67 12.61
CA LEU A 67 -0.74 -4.71 12.51
C LEU A 67 -0.41 -4.08 13.88
N THR A 68 0.86 -3.72 14.10
CA THR A 68 1.28 -2.91 15.26
C THR A 68 0.67 -1.51 15.20
N GLU A 69 0.65 -0.77 16.32
CA GLU A 69 0.16 0.61 16.35
C GLU A 69 0.94 1.54 15.39
N GLU A 70 2.25 1.32 15.26
CA GLU A 70 3.10 2.06 14.32
C GLU A 70 2.72 1.72 12.88
N GLN A 71 2.55 0.45 12.55
CA GLN A 71 2.10 -0.01 11.24
C GLN A 71 0.68 0.46 10.88
N GLN A 72 -0.22 0.55 11.86
CA GLN A 72 -1.57 1.10 11.66
C GLN A 72 -1.53 2.61 11.38
N THR A 73 -0.68 3.36 12.09
CA THR A 73 -0.42 4.78 11.81
C THR A 73 0.14 4.95 10.39
N LEU A 74 1.12 4.13 10.03
CA LEU A 74 1.70 4.11 8.69
C LEU A 74 0.64 3.82 7.62
N TYR A 75 -0.25 2.84 7.86
CA TYR A 75 -1.37 2.51 6.98
C TYR A 75 -2.30 3.71 6.77
N ARG A 76 -2.71 4.41 7.83
CA ARG A 76 -3.60 5.58 7.71
C ARG A 76 -2.95 6.74 6.96
N LYS A 77 -1.65 6.98 7.14
CA LYS A 77 -0.91 7.98 6.37
C LYS A 77 -0.75 7.56 4.90
N ALA A 78 -0.43 6.28 4.64
CA ALA A 78 -0.38 5.72 3.30
C ALA A 78 -1.73 5.78 2.60
N TYR A 79 -2.84 5.56 3.30
CA TYR A 79 -4.19 5.73 2.77
C TYR A 79 -4.43 7.18 2.29
N THR A 80 -4.07 8.17 3.10
CA THR A 80 -4.14 9.59 2.70
C THR A 80 -3.28 9.90 1.48
N ALA A 81 -2.03 9.45 1.48
CA ALA A 81 -1.09 9.68 0.37
C ALA A 81 -1.56 8.97 -0.90
N TYR A 82 -2.01 7.71 -0.81
CA TYR A 82 -2.44 6.93 -1.96
C TYR A 82 -3.64 7.56 -2.68
N LYS A 83 -4.56 8.21 -1.95
CA LYS A 83 -5.65 8.98 -2.56
C LYS A 83 -5.14 10.07 -3.52
N GLN A 84 -3.98 10.67 -3.25
CA GLN A 84 -3.34 11.69 -4.10
C GLN A 84 -2.90 11.15 -5.47
N PHE A 85 -2.77 9.84 -5.61
CA PHE A 85 -2.43 9.18 -6.87
C PHE A 85 -3.69 8.56 -7.51
N ALA A 86 -4.53 7.90 -6.71
CA ALA A 86 -5.61 7.06 -7.21
C ALA A 86 -6.95 7.78 -7.42
N LEU A 87 -7.33 8.72 -6.55
CA LEU A 87 -8.68 9.32 -6.55
C LEU A 87 -8.69 10.78 -6.98
N TYR A 88 -7.69 11.53 -6.53
CA TYR A 88 -7.54 12.95 -6.83
C TYR A 88 -6.09 13.36 -6.62
N THR A 89 -5.68 14.53 -7.05
CA THR A 89 -4.38 15.12 -6.72
C THR A 89 -4.64 16.59 -6.43
N ASP A 90 -4.48 17.01 -5.17
CA ASP A 90 -4.82 18.38 -4.74
C ASP A 90 -3.65 19.08 -4.01
N GLY A 91 -2.45 18.54 -4.12
CA GLY A 91 -1.27 19.07 -3.46
C GLY A 91 -1.38 19.00 -1.94
N PHE A 92 -1.90 17.88 -1.41
CA PHE A 92 -2.10 17.65 0.03
C PHE A 92 -2.97 18.72 0.70
N GLY A 93 -4.13 18.99 0.10
CA GLY A 93 -5.12 19.94 0.60
C GLY A 93 -4.79 21.40 0.31
N SER A 94 -4.10 21.68 -0.80
CA SER A 94 -3.84 23.06 -1.22
C SER A 94 -5.16 23.78 -1.52
N THR A 95 -5.33 24.98 -0.96
CA THR A 95 -6.51 25.85 -1.22
C THR A 95 -6.18 27.01 -2.13
N GLU A 96 -4.89 27.33 -2.26
CA GLU A 96 -4.36 28.35 -3.16
C GLU A 96 -3.25 27.72 -3.98
N TRP A 97 -3.23 27.99 -5.28
CA TRP A 97 -2.23 27.44 -6.18
C TRP A 97 -1.94 28.37 -7.36
N SER A 98 -0.72 28.24 -7.90
CA SER A 98 -0.25 28.98 -9.06
C SER A 98 0.25 28.01 -10.14
N PRO A 99 -0.19 28.15 -11.40
CA PRO A 99 0.30 27.32 -12.49
C PRO A 99 1.81 27.47 -12.69
N VAL A 100 2.48 26.36 -12.98
CA VAL A 100 3.90 26.28 -13.32
C VAL A 100 4.11 25.35 -14.51
N THR A 101 5.25 25.51 -15.18
CA THR A 101 5.66 24.60 -16.26
C THR A 101 6.83 23.75 -15.78
N VAL A 102 6.65 22.44 -15.87
CA VAL A 102 7.69 21.42 -15.62
C VAL A 102 7.96 20.76 -16.97
N GLU A 103 9.11 21.04 -17.58
CA GLU A 103 9.40 20.66 -18.97
C GLU A 103 9.56 19.14 -19.19
N GLU A 104 9.76 18.37 -18.13
CA GLU A 104 9.95 16.91 -18.19
C GLU A 104 8.66 16.15 -18.55
N TYR A 105 7.49 16.73 -18.29
CA TYR A 105 6.20 16.05 -18.35
C TYR A 105 5.22 16.75 -19.30
N ASP A 106 4.28 15.98 -19.84
CA ASP A 106 3.30 16.43 -20.83
C ASP A 106 2.00 16.98 -20.21
N ASN A 107 1.86 16.95 -18.87
CA ASN A 107 0.75 17.56 -18.14
C ASN A 107 1.08 18.92 -17.51
N SER A 108 0.01 19.63 -17.13
CA SER A 108 0.10 20.91 -16.42
C SER A 108 0.28 20.70 -14.92
N PHE A 109 1.05 21.60 -14.31
CA PHE A 109 1.37 21.57 -12.89
C PHE A 109 1.01 22.89 -12.21
N CYS A 110 0.80 22.82 -10.91
CA CYS A 110 0.65 23.95 -10.02
C CYS A 110 1.55 23.77 -8.79
N VAL A 111 1.96 24.88 -8.19
CA VAL A 111 2.51 24.88 -6.82
C VAL A 111 1.47 25.47 -5.88
N GLY A 112 1.34 24.91 -4.67
CA GLY A 112 0.26 25.27 -3.75
C GLY A 112 0.71 25.37 -2.29
N ASN A 113 -0.26 25.59 -1.41
CA ASN A 113 -0.07 25.87 0.00
C ASN A 113 -0.56 24.74 0.95
N GLY A 114 -0.65 23.50 0.46
CA GLY A 114 -1.07 22.34 1.24
C GLY A 114 -0.11 21.98 2.37
N SER A 115 -0.33 20.83 3.02
CA SER A 115 0.50 20.44 4.17
C SER A 115 1.95 20.13 3.80
N ILE A 116 2.19 19.67 2.56
CA ILE A 116 3.51 19.44 1.99
C ILE A 116 3.73 20.44 0.86
N THR A 117 4.76 21.28 0.97
CA THR A 117 5.04 22.36 0.01
C THR A 117 6.42 22.30 -0.64
N THR A 118 7.35 21.52 -0.08
CA THR A 118 8.69 21.33 -0.64
C THR A 118 8.81 19.95 -1.27
N TRP A 119 9.59 19.85 -2.35
CA TRP A 119 9.89 18.56 -2.98
C TRP A 119 10.59 17.61 -2.00
N LYS A 120 11.49 18.15 -1.18
CA LYS A 120 12.25 17.37 -0.20
C LYS A 120 11.33 16.72 0.85
N ASP A 121 10.40 17.47 1.41
CA ASP A 121 9.47 16.93 2.42
C ASP A 121 8.54 15.89 1.80
N TYR A 122 8.08 16.13 0.57
CA TYR A 122 7.31 15.15 -0.20
C TYR A 122 8.08 13.87 -0.43
N GLU A 123 9.29 13.96 -1.00
CA GLU A 123 10.12 12.79 -1.32
C GLU A 123 10.43 12.00 -0.05
N THR A 124 10.80 12.68 1.03
CA THR A 124 11.09 12.05 2.32
C THR A 124 9.85 11.35 2.90
N ALA A 125 8.68 12.02 2.89
CA ALA A 125 7.44 11.42 3.38
C ALA A 125 6.99 10.23 2.52
N MET A 126 7.03 10.36 1.19
CA MET A 126 6.57 9.30 0.29
C MET A 126 7.50 8.10 0.31
N LEU A 127 8.82 8.29 0.39
CA LEU A 127 9.78 7.20 0.62
C LEU A 127 9.74 6.66 2.07
N GLY A 128 9.11 7.40 2.98
CA GLY A 128 8.71 6.95 4.32
C GLY A 128 7.48 6.02 4.30
N LEU A 129 6.63 6.12 3.27
CA LEU A 129 5.39 5.34 3.15
C LEU A 129 5.51 4.18 2.16
N PHE A 130 6.17 4.40 1.03
CA PHE A 130 6.23 3.49 -0.11
C PHE A 130 7.66 3.10 -0.45
N THR A 131 7.85 1.92 -1.03
CA THR A 131 9.16 1.58 -1.61
C THR A 131 9.47 2.49 -2.81
N PRO A 132 10.75 2.78 -3.10
CA PRO A 132 11.12 3.67 -4.21
C PRO A 132 10.52 3.24 -5.55
N ASP A 133 10.65 1.95 -5.89
CA ASP A 133 10.12 1.40 -7.14
C ASP A 133 8.60 1.57 -7.22
N TYR A 134 7.89 1.33 -6.11
CA TYR A 134 6.43 1.48 -6.08
C TYR A 134 6.00 2.95 -6.16
N LEU A 135 6.73 3.86 -5.50
CA LEU A 135 6.46 5.30 -5.61
C LEU A 135 6.65 5.80 -7.05
N GLU A 136 7.66 5.30 -7.77
CA GLU A 136 7.84 5.61 -9.19
C GLU A 136 6.64 5.15 -10.02
N GLU A 137 6.17 3.91 -9.80
CA GLU A 137 4.97 3.37 -10.45
C GLU A 137 3.71 4.20 -10.15
N LEU A 138 3.54 4.67 -8.91
CA LEU A 138 2.40 5.52 -8.53
C LEU A 138 2.46 6.91 -9.16
N ASN A 139 3.65 7.50 -9.20
CA ASN A 139 3.81 8.88 -9.61
C ASN A 139 3.84 9.05 -11.12
N LEU A 140 4.41 8.09 -11.87
CA LEU A 140 4.71 8.22 -13.30
C LEU A 140 3.85 7.30 -14.17
N THR A 141 3.16 7.87 -15.15
CA THR A 141 2.52 7.14 -16.25
C THR A 141 3.22 7.44 -17.56
N VAL A 142 3.67 6.40 -18.26
CA VAL A 142 4.28 6.51 -19.59
C VAL A 142 3.39 5.84 -20.62
N THR A 143 2.97 6.58 -21.64
CA THR A 143 2.13 6.06 -22.74
C THR A 143 2.86 6.18 -24.06
N GLU A 144 3.05 5.07 -24.76
CA GLU A 144 3.52 5.06 -26.15
C GLU A 144 2.32 5.12 -27.10
N LEU A 145 2.28 6.12 -27.96
CA LEU A 145 1.28 6.27 -29.01
C LEU A 145 1.63 5.41 -30.23
N GLU A 146 0.64 5.17 -31.10
CA GLU A 146 0.81 4.36 -32.32
C GLU A 146 1.88 4.91 -33.28
N ASP A 147 2.15 6.22 -33.24
CA ASP A 147 3.16 6.87 -34.07
C ASP A 147 4.59 6.82 -33.47
N GLY A 148 4.76 6.18 -32.32
CA GLY A 148 6.02 6.06 -31.60
C GLY A 148 6.34 7.24 -30.68
N THR A 149 5.43 8.21 -30.51
CA THR A 149 5.57 9.27 -29.51
C THR A 149 5.38 8.70 -28.11
N THR A 150 6.28 9.03 -27.18
CA THR A 150 6.15 8.68 -25.77
C THR A 150 5.66 9.90 -24.99
N LEU A 151 4.52 9.77 -24.31
CA LEU A 151 3.98 10.75 -23.38
C LEU A 151 4.31 10.36 -21.94
N ARG A 152 4.73 11.33 -21.13
CA ARG A 152 5.09 11.17 -19.72
C ARG A 152 4.20 12.06 -18.86
N TYR A 153 3.44 11.44 -17.97
CA TYR A 153 2.52 12.12 -17.05
C TYR A 153 2.96 11.84 -15.62
N ALA A 154 3.05 12.88 -14.78
CA ALA A 154 3.33 12.71 -13.36
C ALA A 154 2.32 13.39 -12.44
N CYS A 155 2.02 12.78 -11.29
CA CYS A 155 1.15 13.41 -10.28
C CYS A 155 1.89 14.54 -9.55
N PHE A 156 3.16 14.33 -9.23
CA PHE A 156 4.01 15.27 -8.50
C PHE A 156 5.38 15.41 -9.18
N ALA A 157 5.97 16.60 -9.07
CA ALA A 157 7.29 16.90 -9.61
C ALA A 157 8.04 17.94 -8.76
N ASP A 158 9.37 17.95 -8.86
CA ASP A 158 10.21 19.02 -8.32
C ASP A 158 10.12 20.25 -9.23
N TYR A 159 9.69 21.38 -8.66
CA TYR A 159 9.80 22.69 -9.29
C TYR A 159 10.66 23.62 -8.43
N GLN A 160 11.97 23.62 -8.69
CA GLN A 160 12.93 24.50 -7.99
C GLN A 160 12.92 24.33 -6.47
N GLY A 161 12.74 23.10 -5.98
CA GLY A 161 12.62 22.74 -4.57
C GLY A 161 11.20 22.81 -4.02
N GLN A 162 10.23 23.33 -4.79
CA GLN A 162 8.81 23.33 -4.42
C GLN A 162 8.12 22.07 -4.92
N LEU A 163 7.13 21.59 -4.18
CA LEU A 163 6.26 20.51 -4.62
C LEU A 163 5.31 21.06 -5.69
N ALA A 164 5.51 20.66 -6.93
CA ALA A 164 4.53 20.85 -7.98
C ALA A 164 3.61 19.62 -8.05
N PHE A 165 2.32 19.85 -8.27
CA PHE A 165 1.32 18.78 -8.43
C PHE A 165 0.45 19.02 -9.65
N SER A 166 0.00 17.95 -10.29
CA SER A 166 -0.93 18.00 -11.40
C SER A 166 -2.35 17.81 -10.89
N ASP A 167 -3.08 18.92 -10.73
CA ASP A 167 -4.46 18.92 -10.24
C ASP A 167 -5.36 18.02 -11.10
N GLY A 168 -6.13 17.16 -10.45
CA GLY A 168 -7.00 16.22 -11.15
C GLY A 168 -7.89 15.41 -10.23
N ALA A 169 -9.11 15.12 -10.69
CA ALA A 169 -10.06 14.22 -10.04
C ALA A 169 -10.30 12.99 -10.91
N ARG A 170 -10.07 11.81 -10.34
CA ARG A 170 -10.24 10.48 -10.97
C ARG A 170 -11.55 9.80 -10.51
N GLY A 171 -12.16 10.33 -9.45
CA GLY A 171 -13.44 9.87 -8.92
C GLY A 171 -13.27 8.75 -7.89
N SER A 172 -14.40 8.25 -7.40
CA SER A 172 -14.50 7.15 -6.45
C SER A 172 -15.58 6.18 -6.91
N ASN A 173 -15.61 4.98 -6.33
CA ASN A 173 -16.64 3.99 -6.54
C ASN A 173 -17.91 4.30 -5.73
N ILE A 174 -18.91 4.85 -6.41
CA ILE A 174 -20.21 5.19 -5.83
C ILE A 174 -20.99 3.99 -5.27
N THR A 175 -20.63 2.75 -5.63
CA THR A 175 -21.30 1.55 -5.09
C THR A 175 -20.71 1.07 -3.77
N TYR A 176 -19.62 1.68 -3.29
CA TYR A 176 -18.98 1.32 -2.03
C TYR A 176 -19.89 1.60 -0.83
N LEU A 177 -19.96 0.66 0.12
CA LEU A 177 -20.78 0.79 1.34
C LEU A 177 -19.96 1.04 2.61
N GLY A 178 -18.74 0.51 2.68
CA GLY A 178 -17.93 0.49 3.89
C GLY A 178 -18.60 -0.15 5.13
N PRO A 179 -17.86 -0.24 6.24
CA PRO A 179 -16.41 -0.09 6.32
C PRO A 179 -15.67 -1.25 5.62
N ASP A 180 -14.36 -1.09 5.43
CA ASP A 180 -13.50 -2.16 4.95
C ASP A 180 -13.29 -3.24 6.01
N THR A 181 -12.99 -4.45 5.55
CA THR A 181 -12.54 -5.55 6.41
C THR A 181 -11.22 -6.11 5.92
N PHE A 182 -10.49 -6.82 6.79
CA PHE A 182 -9.12 -7.26 6.51
C PHE A 182 -8.95 -8.76 6.71
N GLU A 183 -8.10 -9.36 5.88
CA GLU A 183 -7.74 -10.77 5.97
C GLU A 183 -6.23 -10.93 5.80
N LEU A 184 -5.55 -11.41 6.86
CA LEU A 184 -4.13 -11.69 6.82
C LEU A 184 -3.83 -12.84 5.84
N ILE A 185 -2.87 -12.64 4.94
CA ILE A 185 -2.37 -13.67 4.03
C ILE A 185 -1.12 -14.32 4.64
N SER A 186 -0.13 -13.51 5.02
CA SER A 186 1.12 -13.97 5.63
C SER A 186 1.81 -12.84 6.40
N GLN A 187 2.59 -13.21 7.41
CA GLN A 187 3.40 -12.29 8.21
C GLN A 187 4.75 -12.95 8.50
N THR A 188 5.82 -12.29 8.10
CA THR A 188 7.22 -12.69 8.35
C THR A 188 8.01 -11.48 8.86
N GLU A 189 9.30 -11.67 9.14
CA GLU A 189 10.20 -10.56 9.50
C GLU A 189 10.46 -9.60 8.34
N ASP A 190 10.27 -10.05 7.10
CA ASP A 190 10.57 -9.29 5.88
C ASP A 190 9.32 -8.69 5.23
N GLU A 191 8.13 -9.28 5.45
CA GLU A 191 6.93 -8.94 4.70
C GLU A 191 5.64 -9.25 5.49
N ILE A 192 4.66 -8.34 5.38
CA ILE A 192 3.28 -8.55 5.81
C ILE A 192 2.38 -8.38 4.58
N ARG A 193 1.58 -9.42 4.29
CA ARG A 193 0.66 -9.46 3.16
C ARG A 193 -0.75 -9.64 3.68
N PHE A 194 -1.69 -8.85 3.19
CA PHE A 194 -3.09 -8.97 3.59
C PHE A 194 -4.02 -8.46 2.50
N TYR A 195 -5.28 -8.87 2.57
CA TYR A 195 -6.34 -8.27 1.76
C TYR A 195 -7.03 -7.16 2.52
N VAL A 196 -7.26 -6.02 1.85
CA VAL A 196 -8.37 -5.12 2.16
C VAL A 196 -9.58 -5.55 1.35
N ILE A 197 -10.74 -5.64 1.99
CA ILE A 197 -11.96 -6.19 1.41
C ILE A 197 -13.04 -5.10 1.41
N GLY A 198 -13.36 -4.62 0.21
CA GLY A 198 -14.42 -3.66 -0.03
C GLY A 198 -15.76 -4.35 -0.24
N THR A 199 -16.82 -3.78 0.34
CA THR A 199 -18.20 -4.21 0.11
C THR A 199 -18.93 -3.19 -0.76
N TYR A 200 -19.60 -3.68 -1.80
CA TYR A 200 -20.27 -2.88 -2.81
C TYR A 200 -21.71 -3.30 -2.97
N GLN A 201 -22.59 -2.35 -3.26
CA GLN A 201 -23.97 -2.62 -3.64
C GLN A 201 -24.33 -1.82 -4.89
N ASP A 202 -24.79 -2.54 -5.92
CA ASP A 202 -25.16 -1.95 -7.20
C ASP A 202 -26.43 -1.09 -7.10
N TYR A 203 -26.61 -0.22 -8.09
CA TYR A 203 -27.83 0.55 -8.26
C TYR A 203 -28.80 -0.20 -9.18
N VAL A 204 -30.08 -0.21 -8.81
CA VAL A 204 -31.20 -0.71 -9.61
C VAL A 204 -32.22 0.40 -9.80
N GLU A 205 -32.93 0.40 -10.92
CA GLU A 205 -34.00 1.36 -11.18
C GLU A 205 -35.28 0.90 -10.46
N ASN A 206 -35.85 1.75 -9.61
CA ASN A 206 -37.10 1.48 -8.91
C ASN A 206 -38.32 1.69 -9.83
N GLU A 207 -39.54 1.41 -9.32
CA GLU A 207 -40.78 1.57 -10.10
C GLU A 207 -41.05 3.02 -10.56
N ALA A 208 -40.42 4.01 -9.93
CA ALA A 208 -40.51 5.42 -10.28
C ALA A 208 -39.44 5.88 -11.29
N GLY A 209 -38.54 4.98 -11.70
CA GLY A 209 -37.45 5.29 -12.62
C GLY A 209 -36.19 5.86 -11.96
N GLU A 210 -36.08 5.77 -10.64
CA GLU A 210 -34.95 6.31 -9.87
C GLU A 210 -33.93 5.22 -9.57
N LEU A 211 -32.64 5.55 -9.69
CA LEU A 211 -31.56 4.64 -9.27
C LEU A 211 -31.49 4.60 -7.75
N VAL A 212 -31.74 3.43 -7.18
CA VAL A 212 -31.62 3.14 -5.76
C VAL A 212 -30.55 2.07 -5.53
N GLN A 213 -29.76 2.22 -4.48
CA GLN A 213 -28.67 1.29 -4.15
C GLN A 213 -29.23 0.05 -3.45
N GLU A 214 -30.03 -0.74 -4.17
CA GLU A 214 -30.70 -1.94 -3.66
C GLU A 214 -30.32 -3.19 -4.46
N GLY A 215 -29.28 -3.09 -5.29
CA GLY A 215 -28.78 -4.19 -6.09
C GLY A 215 -28.08 -5.28 -5.28
N GLU A 216 -27.41 -6.17 -6.00
CA GLU A 216 -26.62 -7.25 -5.40
C GLU A 216 -25.46 -6.69 -4.57
N ILE A 217 -25.26 -7.29 -3.39
CA ILE A 217 -24.10 -6.99 -2.55
C ILE A 217 -22.96 -7.91 -2.97
N THR A 218 -21.83 -7.32 -3.34
CA THR A 218 -20.61 -8.04 -3.73
C THR A 218 -19.43 -7.59 -2.88
N GLN A 219 -18.44 -8.47 -2.75
CA GLN A 219 -17.17 -8.18 -2.08
C GLN A 219 -16.02 -8.34 -3.07
N ARG A 220 -15.03 -7.46 -2.98
CA ARG A 220 -13.78 -7.57 -3.73
C ARG A 220 -12.60 -7.46 -2.78
N LYS A 221 -11.57 -8.28 -3.04
CA LYS A 221 -10.33 -8.30 -2.27
C LYS A 221 -9.23 -7.62 -3.07
N TYR A 222 -8.48 -6.74 -2.40
CA TYR A 222 -7.31 -6.08 -2.95
C TYR A 222 -6.13 -6.36 -2.04
N GLU A 223 -5.04 -6.83 -2.62
CA GLU A 223 -3.85 -7.19 -1.85
C GLU A 223 -3.02 -5.95 -1.52
N ILE A 224 -2.59 -5.87 -0.27
CA ILE A 224 -1.67 -4.88 0.27
C ILE A 224 -0.44 -5.61 0.78
N VAL A 225 0.73 -5.04 0.51
CA VAL A 225 2.03 -5.60 0.89
C VAL A 225 2.84 -4.54 1.62
N LEU A 226 3.19 -4.83 2.86
CA LEU A 226 4.12 -4.06 3.68
C LEU A 226 5.45 -4.82 3.73
N THR A 227 6.53 -4.18 3.29
CA THR A 227 7.89 -4.76 3.18
C THR A 227 8.81 -4.12 4.21
N HIS A 228 9.56 -4.92 4.92
CA HIS A 228 10.57 -4.44 5.85
C HIS A 228 11.84 -4.09 5.07
N THR A 229 12.25 -2.83 5.12
CA THR A 229 13.46 -2.32 4.47
C THR A 229 14.51 -1.98 5.52
N GLU A 230 15.73 -1.65 5.09
CA GLU A 230 16.77 -1.15 6.00
C GLU A 230 16.38 0.15 6.74
N ASN A 231 15.34 0.85 6.27
CA ASN A 231 14.85 2.11 6.84
C ASN A 231 13.44 1.95 7.47
N GLY A 232 13.02 0.72 7.77
CA GLY A 232 11.72 0.39 8.36
C GLY A 232 10.68 -0.13 7.35
N TRP A 233 9.43 -0.24 7.80
CA TRP A 233 8.32 -0.79 7.00
C TRP A 233 7.85 0.18 5.92
N ARG A 234 7.67 -0.30 4.68
CA ARG A 234 7.18 0.47 3.53
C ARG A 234 6.17 -0.34 2.71
N PHE A 235 5.17 0.32 2.15
CA PHE A 235 4.24 -0.34 1.24
C PHE A 235 4.88 -0.52 -0.14
N SER A 236 4.97 -1.77 -0.60
CA SER A 236 5.35 -2.12 -1.97
C SER A 236 4.14 -2.41 -2.86
N GLN A 237 2.95 -2.51 -2.25
CA GLN A 237 1.67 -2.58 -2.93
C GLN A 237 0.58 -2.03 -2.00
N PHE A 238 -0.29 -1.16 -2.52
CA PHE A 238 -1.40 -0.57 -1.79
C PHE A 238 -2.65 -0.49 -2.68
N ALA A 239 -3.82 -0.41 -2.05
CA ALA A 239 -5.09 -0.29 -2.75
C ALA A 239 -6.13 0.43 -1.89
N LEU A 240 -7.12 1.01 -2.56
CA LEU A 240 -8.34 1.52 -1.95
C LEU A 240 -9.53 0.71 -2.46
N THR A 241 -10.55 0.61 -1.62
CA THR A 241 -11.84 0.00 -1.96
C THR A 241 -12.87 1.04 -2.41
N ILE A 242 -12.61 2.32 -2.17
CA ILE A 242 -13.56 3.41 -2.35
C ILE A 242 -13.58 4.02 -3.73
#